data_AF-A0A671STR9-F1
#
_entry.id   AF-A0A671STR9-F1
#
_cell.length_a   1.000
_cell.length_b   1.000
_cell.length_c   1.000
_cell.angle_alpha   90.00
_cell.angle_beta   90.00
_cell.angle_gamma   90.00
#
_symmetry.space_group_name_H-M   'P 1'
#
loop_
_entity.id
_entity.type
_entity.pdbx_description
1 polymer ?
#
loop_
_entity_poly.entity_id
_entity_poly.type
_entity_poly.pdbx_seq_one_letter_code
_entity_poly.pdbx_strand_id
1 'polypeptide(L)'
;MTYHVCANKKFHSAMFFFIGNLAFSDLLAGSAYIANIFLSGPKTFHLVPVQWFIREGTAFIALAASVFSLLAIAIERYIAITKVKVYGSNKTCRMFLLIGTCWVMSILLGGLPIIGWNCINNLGDCSAVLPLNSRYYILFVVTIFTIILLSIVILYVRIYLIVRTSHQEATNSPAYALLKTVTIVLGVFIICWLPTFTILLLDTSCSMKKCPILNNADIFFSITTLNSALNPLIYTLRSKDMRKEFLRVLCCWGLLNCGRPPHRCMVPLKSSSSMEHCTNKHEHQSIPIMQDCTTCV
;
A
#
# COMPACT_ATOMS: atom_id res chain seq x y z
N MET A 1 -2.82 25.18 -22.15
CA MET A 1 -2.32 23.78 -22.11
C MET A 1 -1.36 23.48 -20.95
N THR A 2 -0.94 24.47 -20.15
CA THR A 2 0.04 24.35 -19.04
C THR A 2 -0.54 23.89 -17.69
N TYR A 3 -1.85 23.99 -17.47
CA TYR A 3 -2.51 23.56 -16.22
C TYR A 3 -2.54 22.04 -16.02
N HIS A 4 -2.50 21.25 -17.10
CA HIS A 4 -2.53 19.78 -17.00
C HIS A 4 -1.21 19.17 -16.51
N VAL A 5 -0.07 19.82 -16.77
CA VAL A 5 1.25 19.30 -16.41
C VAL A 5 1.53 19.45 -14.90
N CYS A 6 1.08 20.54 -14.28
CA CYS A 6 1.27 20.78 -12.85
C CYS A 6 0.32 19.93 -11.96
N ALA A 7 -0.88 19.61 -12.45
CA ALA A 7 -1.80 18.71 -11.76
C ALA A 7 -1.25 17.28 -11.64
N ASN A 8 -0.53 16.82 -12.67
CA ASN A 8 0.07 15.49 -12.72
C ASN A 8 1.16 15.26 -11.65
N LYS A 9 1.99 16.28 -11.36
CA LYS A 9 3.03 16.20 -10.30
C LYS A 9 2.43 16.15 -8.88
N LYS A 10 1.37 16.90 -8.60
CA LYS A 10 0.71 16.91 -7.28
C LYS A 10 -0.07 15.62 -6.99
N PHE A 11 -0.59 14.96 -8.02
CA PHE A 11 -1.30 13.68 -7.86
C PHE A 11 -0.36 12.51 -7.58
N HIS A 12 0.84 12.57 -8.15
CA HIS A 12 1.92 11.62 -7.89
C HIS A 12 2.38 11.67 -6.41
N SER A 13 2.56 12.87 -5.84
CA SER A 13 3.07 13.01 -4.46
C SER A 13 2.19 12.35 -3.40
N ALA A 14 0.87 12.37 -3.56
CA ALA A 14 -0.09 11.76 -2.65
C ALA A 14 0.00 10.23 -2.62
N MET A 15 0.04 9.64 -3.82
CA MET A 15 0.08 8.19 -3.98
C MET A 15 1.35 7.59 -3.41
N PHE A 16 2.48 8.30 -3.52
CA PHE A 16 3.76 7.80 -3.05
C PHE A 16 3.79 7.63 -1.54
N PHE A 17 3.11 8.48 -0.76
CA PHE A 17 3.01 8.29 0.69
C PHE A 17 2.22 7.03 1.05
N PHE A 18 1.11 6.75 0.37
CA PHE A 18 0.33 5.53 0.60
C PHE A 18 1.03 4.27 0.09
N ILE A 19 1.72 4.34 -1.05
CA ILE A 19 2.57 3.23 -1.54
C ILE A 19 3.71 2.96 -0.55
N GLY A 20 4.33 4.01 -0.03
CA GLY A 20 5.36 3.90 1.01
C GLY A 20 4.82 3.26 2.28
N ASN A 21 3.61 3.66 2.71
CA ASN A 21 2.95 3.06 3.86
C ASN A 21 2.60 1.58 3.63
N LEU A 22 2.13 1.24 2.43
CA LEU A 22 1.85 -0.13 2.03
C LEU A 22 3.12 -0.98 2.02
N ALA A 23 4.22 -0.45 1.46
CA ALA A 23 5.52 -1.11 1.49
C ALA A 23 6.04 -1.31 2.93
N PHE A 24 5.78 -0.36 3.83
CA PHE A 24 6.14 -0.47 5.23
C PHE A 24 5.30 -1.51 5.98
N SER A 25 3.98 -1.56 5.76
CA SER A 25 3.12 -2.61 6.35
C SER A 25 3.47 -4.00 5.82
N ASP A 26 3.84 -4.11 4.54
CA ASP A 26 4.34 -5.36 3.95
C ASP A 26 5.68 -5.80 4.53
N LEU A 27 6.62 -4.86 4.73
CA LEU A 27 7.88 -5.14 5.40
C LEU A 27 7.64 -5.63 6.83
N LEU A 28 6.71 -5.00 7.54
CA LEU A 28 6.32 -5.41 8.89
C LEU A 28 5.74 -6.83 8.88
N ALA A 29 4.82 -7.15 7.95
CA ALA A 29 4.26 -8.49 7.80
C ALA A 29 5.35 -9.54 7.51
N GLY A 30 6.27 -9.25 6.59
CA GLY A 30 7.39 -10.14 6.28
C GLY A 30 8.32 -10.35 7.47
N SER A 31 8.65 -9.27 8.21
CA SER A 31 9.47 -9.36 9.42
C SER A 31 8.79 -10.17 10.53
N ALA A 32 7.47 -10.01 10.71
CA ALA A 32 6.69 -10.76 11.67
C ALA A 32 6.65 -12.25 11.31
N TYR A 33 6.52 -12.59 10.03
CA TYR A 33 6.56 -13.97 9.56
C TYR A 33 7.94 -14.62 9.74
N ILE A 34 9.01 -13.89 9.44
CA ILE A 34 10.38 -14.37 9.68
C ILE A 34 10.59 -14.62 11.18
N ALA A 35 10.18 -13.67 12.03
CA ALA A 35 10.20 -13.85 13.47
C ALA A 35 9.36 -15.06 13.91
N ASN A 36 8.21 -15.29 13.27
CA ASN A 36 7.36 -16.45 13.53
C ASN A 36 8.09 -17.77 13.21
N ILE A 37 8.80 -17.86 12.08
CA ILE A 37 9.60 -19.05 11.75
C ILE A 37 10.68 -19.30 12.80
N PHE A 38 11.42 -18.28 13.22
CA PHE A 38 12.49 -18.43 14.22
C PHE A 38 11.98 -18.76 15.63
N LEU A 39 10.78 -18.27 15.97
CA LEU A 39 10.14 -18.51 17.27
C LEU A 39 9.23 -19.74 17.28
N SER A 40 9.10 -20.43 16.15
CA SER A 40 8.30 -21.65 16.01
C SER A 40 9.07 -22.91 16.41
N GLY A 41 8.37 -24.04 16.55
CA GLY A 41 8.95 -25.33 16.94
C GLY A 41 9.15 -25.48 18.45
N PRO A 42 10.30 -26.00 18.94
CA PRO A 42 10.51 -26.27 20.36
C PRO A 42 10.51 -25.00 21.23
N LYS A 43 10.79 -23.84 20.63
CA LYS A 43 10.75 -22.53 21.30
C LYS A 43 9.33 -22.03 21.54
N THR A 44 8.32 -22.53 20.82
CA THR A 44 6.92 -22.12 20.99
C THR A 44 6.42 -22.39 22.40
N PHE A 45 6.82 -23.52 22.99
CA PHE A 45 6.39 -23.93 24.33
C PHE A 45 7.04 -23.13 25.46
N HIS A 46 8.09 -22.35 25.17
CA HIS A 46 8.76 -21.48 26.14
C HIS A 46 8.27 -20.03 26.07
N LEU A 47 7.40 -19.68 25.12
CA LEU A 47 6.84 -18.34 24.99
C LEU A 47 5.76 -18.11 26.03
N VAL A 48 5.81 -16.96 26.71
CA VAL A 48 4.69 -16.54 27.55
C VAL A 48 3.50 -16.12 26.65
N PRO A 49 2.24 -16.28 27.10
CA PRO A 49 1.06 -15.97 26.28
C PRO A 49 1.08 -14.57 25.66
N VAL A 50 1.60 -13.57 26.38
CA VAL A 50 1.73 -12.19 25.87
C VAL A 50 2.69 -12.10 24.68
N GLN A 51 3.82 -12.81 24.71
CA GLN A 51 4.76 -12.85 23.57
C GLN A 51 4.14 -13.52 22.36
N TRP A 52 3.33 -14.56 22.59
CA TRP A 52 2.57 -15.23 21.53
C TRP A 52 1.57 -14.27 20.86
N PHE A 53 0.79 -13.53 21.66
CA PHE A 53 -0.16 -12.54 21.12
C PHE A 53 0.53 -11.38 20.41
N ILE A 54 1.70 -10.92 20.88
CA ILE A 54 2.47 -9.89 20.17
C ILE A 54 2.93 -10.42 18.80
N ARG A 55 3.41 -11.67 18.75
CA ARG A 55 3.87 -12.31 17.52
C ARG A 55 2.77 -12.40 16.47
N GLU A 56 1.64 -13.03 16.81
CA GLU A 56 0.52 -13.17 15.88
C GLU A 56 -0.19 -11.83 15.64
N GLY A 57 -0.37 -11.03 16.70
CA GLY A 57 -0.99 -9.71 16.63
C GLY A 57 -0.26 -8.77 15.68
N THR A 58 1.07 -8.83 15.61
CA THR A 58 1.85 -8.02 14.65
C THR A 58 1.49 -8.36 13.20
N ALA A 59 1.28 -9.64 12.87
CA ALA A 59 0.83 -10.04 11.54
C ALA A 59 -0.59 -9.51 11.22
N PHE A 60 -1.52 -9.58 12.19
CA PHE A 60 -2.86 -9.02 12.06
C PHE A 60 -2.86 -7.49 11.91
N ILE A 61 -2.02 -6.78 12.67
CA ILE A 61 -1.86 -5.32 12.58
C ILE A 61 -1.31 -4.94 11.20
N ALA A 62 -0.30 -5.64 10.71
CA ALA A 62 0.28 -5.39 9.40
C ALA A 62 -0.73 -5.61 8.27
N LEU A 63 -1.50 -6.71 8.32
CA LEU A 63 -2.63 -6.96 7.41
C LEU A 63 -3.65 -5.82 7.45
N ALA A 64 -4.12 -5.45 8.65
CA ALA A 64 -5.10 -4.39 8.83
C ALA A 64 -4.60 -3.08 8.22
N ALA A 65 -3.32 -2.75 8.44
CA ALA A 65 -2.70 -1.53 7.93
C ALA A 65 -2.65 -1.54 6.38
N SER A 66 -2.33 -2.67 5.77
CA SER A 66 -2.37 -2.83 4.31
C SER A 66 -3.80 -2.67 3.75
N VAL A 67 -4.79 -3.33 4.36
CA VAL A 67 -6.20 -3.27 3.91
C VAL A 67 -6.78 -1.85 4.02
N PHE A 68 -6.56 -1.17 5.16
CA PHE A 68 -7.01 0.21 5.34
C PHE A 68 -6.28 1.17 4.40
N SER A 69 -4.98 0.96 4.15
CA SER A 69 -4.23 1.75 3.19
C SER A 69 -4.76 1.58 1.76
N LEU A 70 -5.07 0.35 1.35
CA LEU A 70 -5.67 0.06 0.04
C LEU A 70 -7.05 0.72 -0.10
N LEU A 71 -7.87 0.71 0.95
CA LEU A 71 -9.15 1.41 0.98
C LEU A 71 -8.97 2.93 0.84
N ALA A 72 -8.04 3.52 1.58
CA ALA A 72 -7.74 4.94 1.49
C ALA A 72 -7.27 5.34 0.07
N ILE A 73 -6.40 4.53 -0.55
CA ILE A 73 -5.96 4.71 -1.94
C ILE A 73 -7.18 4.64 -2.88
N ALA A 74 -8.05 3.64 -2.72
CA ALA A 74 -9.24 3.46 -3.57
C ALA A 74 -10.18 4.68 -3.49
N ILE A 75 -10.44 5.16 -2.27
CA ILE A 75 -11.28 6.35 -2.03
C ILE A 75 -10.64 7.60 -2.63
N GLU A 76 -9.34 7.82 -2.41
CA GLU A 76 -8.64 8.98 -2.97
C GLU A 76 -8.72 8.99 -4.50
N ARG A 77 -8.50 7.82 -5.12
CA ARG A 77 -8.58 7.65 -6.58
C ARG A 77 -10.00 7.89 -7.09
N TYR A 78 -11.00 7.34 -6.43
CA TYR A 78 -12.40 7.56 -6.77
C TYR A 78 -12.77 9.05 -6.73
N ILE A 79 -12.42 9.75 -5.64
CA ILE A 79 -12.73 11.18 -5.49
C ILE A 79 -12.04 12.01 -6.57
N ALA A 80 -10.79 11.71 -6.89
CA ALA A 80 -10.04 12.48 -7.88
C ALA A 80 -10.56 12.33 -9.31
N ILE A 81 -11.09 11.16 -9.65
CA ILE A 81 -11.63 10.87 -10.98
C ILE A 81 -13.05 11.43 -11.10
N THR A 82 -13.86 11.33 -10.04
CA THR A 82 -15.27 11.78 -10.07
C THR A 82 -15.44 13.26 -9.80
N LYS A 83 -14.63 13.85 -8.93
CA LYS A 83 -14.64 15.28 -8.66
C LYS A 83 -13.41 15.89 -9.30
N VAL A 84 -13.60 16.52 -10.47
CA VAL A 84 -12.66 17.51 -11.02
C VAL A 84 -12.64 18.69 -10.05
N LYS A 85 -11.94 18.56 -8.91
CA LYS A 85 -11.84 19.64 -7.91
C LYS A 85 -10.40 20.09 -7.76
N VAL A 86 -10.19 21.33 -8.19
CA VAL A 86 -9.11 22.23 -7.80
C VAL A 86 -9.09 22.29 -6.27
N TYR A 87 -8.26 21.47 -5.63
CA TYR A 87 -8.16 21.42 -4.18
C TYR A 87 -7.05 22.38 -3.72
N GLY A 88 -7.46 23.55 -3.23
CA GLY A 88 -6.65 24.44 -2.42
C GLY A 88 -6.61 23.96 -0.97
N SER A 89 -5.46 24.12 -0.31
CA SER A 89 -5.14 23.75 1.08
C SER A 89 -4.69 22.29 1.36
N ASN A 90 -3.98 22.15 2.48
CA ASN A 90 -2.77 21.34 2.74
C ASN A 90 -2.95 19.80 2.60
N LYS A 91 -2.74 19.28 1.39
CA LYS A 91 -2.86 17.83 1.05
C LYS A 91 -2.00 16.91 1.91
N THR A 92 -0.81 17.37 2.31
CA THR A 92 0.17 16.59 3.07
C THR A 92 -0.33 16.26 4.49
N CYS A 93 -0.93 17.23 5.18
CA CYS A 93 -1.50 17.02 6.53
C CYS A 93 -2.61 15.96 6.50
N ARG A 94 -3.51 16.05 5.53
CA ARG A 94 -4.59 15.07 5.34
C ARG A 94 -4.07 13.64 5.12
N MET A 95 -2.98 13.48 4.37
CA MET A 95 -2.38 12.15 4.13
C MET A 95 -1.78 11.55 5.39
N PHE A 96 -1.02 12.35 6.17
CA PHE A 96 -0.48 11.89 7.44
C PHE A 96 -1.58 11.54 8.45
N LEU A 97 -2.66 12.32 8.49
CA LEU A 97 -3.83 11.98 9.32
C LEU A 97 -4.48 10.66 8.88
N LEU A 98 -4.67 10.45 7.58
CA LEU A 98 -5.23 9.19 7.06
C LEU A 98 -4.35 7.99 7.41
N ILE A 99 -3.03 8.09 7.20
CA ILE A 99 -2.07 7.04 7.57
C ILE A 99 -2.13 6.78 9.08
N GLY A 100 -2.10 7.84 9.90
CA GLY A 100 -2.22 7.74 11.35
C GLY A 100 -3.51 7.02 11.79
N THR A 101 -4.65 7.38 11.20
CA THR A 101 -5.92 6.69 11.48
C THR A 101 -5.91 5.21 11.06
N CYS A 102 -5.27 4.88 9.93
CA CYS A 102 -5.13 3.48 9.50
C CYS A 102 -4.34 2.69 10.55
N TRP A 103 -3.20 3.20 11.01
CA TRP A 103 -2.38 2.53 12.02
C TRP A 103 -3.08 2.39 13.37
N VAL A 104 -3.75 3.44 13.85
CA VAL A 104 -4.50 3.38 15.12
C VAL A 104 -5.60 2.30 15.04
N MET A 105 -6.36 2.27 13.95
CA MET A 105 -7.40 1.24 13.76
C MET A 105 -6.81 -0.16 13.62
N SER A 106 -5.65 -0.30 12.97
CA SER A 106 -4.95 -1.58 12.84
C SER A 106 -4.46 -2.11 14.19
N ILE A 107 -3.83 -1.26 14.99
CA ILE A 107 -3.33 -1.61 16.33
C ILE A 107 -4.49 -1.98 17.24
N LEU A 108 -5.57 -1.20 17.21
CA LEU A 108 -6.76 -1.49 17.99
C LEU A 108 -7.33 -2.86 17.61
N LEU A 109 -7.53 -3.12 16.31
CA LEU A 109 -8.12 -4.37 15.82
C LEU A 109 -7.22 -5.59 16.12
N GLY A 110 -5.92 -5.51 15.83
CA GLY A 110 -4.98 -6.61 16.05
C GLY A 110 -4.59 -6.83 17.52
N GLY A 111 -4.78 -5.81 18.37
CA GLY A 111 -4.52 -5.88 19.82
C GLY A 111 -5.69 -6.42 20.66
N LEU A 112 -6.89 -6.59 20.09
CA LEU A 112 -8.08 -7.08 20.82
C LEU A 112 -7.85 -8.38 21.62
N PRO A 113 -7.12 -9.40 21.11
CA PRO A 113 -6.86 -10.61 21.88
C PRO A 113 -6.04 -10.38 23.15
N ILE A 114 -5.12 -9.41 23.13
CA ILE A 114 -4.28 -9.02 24.28
C ILE A 114 -5.13 -8.38 25.37
N ILE A 115 -6.12 -7.58 24.98
CA ILE A 115 -7.00 -6.83 25.88
C ILE A 115 -8.04 -7.75 26.54
N GLY A 116 -8.25 -8.96 26.00
CA GLY A 116 -9.08 -9.99 26.64
C GLY A 116 -9.96 -10.80 25.70
N TRP A 117 -10.02 -10.48 24.40
CA TRP A 117 -10.81 -11.24 23.43
C TRP A 117 -10.07 -12.50 22.94
N ASN A 118 -9.66 -13.33 23.88
CA ASN A 118 -8.95 -14.60 23.67
C ASN A 118 -9.76 -15.77 24.24
N CYS A 119 -9.28 -16.99 24.03
CA CYS A 119 -9.97 -18.21 24.48
C CYS A 119 -9.33 -18.87 25.72
N ILE A 120 -8.44 -18.18 26.45
CA ILE A 120 -7.69 -18.79 27.57
C ILE A 120 -8.64 -19.33 28.65
N ASN A 121 -9.73 -18.62 28.94
CA ASN A 121 -10.73 -19.03 29.93
C ASN A 121 -11.81 -19.98 29.37
N ASN A 122 -11.90 -20.15 28.04
CA ASN A 122 -12.89 -21.01 27.40
C ASN A 122 -12.27 -21.77 26.21
N LEU A 123 -11.63 -22.91 26.52
CA LEU A 123 -10.91 -23.70 25.52
C LEU A 123 -11.81 -24.26 24.41
N GLY A 124 -13.11 -24.39 24.65
CA GLY A 124 -14.08 -24.86 23.65
C GLY A 124 -14.19 -23.94 22.42
N ASP A 125 -13.94 -22.64 22.63
CA ASP A 125 -14.04 -21.59 21.61
C ASP A 125 -12.71 -21.31 20.90
N CYS A 126 -11.65 -22.05 21.22
CA CYS A 126 -10.35 -21.85 20.60
C CYS A 126 -10.35 -22.28 19.14
N SER A 127 -9.68 -21.45 18.33
CA SER A 127 -9.28 -21.78 16.97
C SER A 127 -8.25 -22.90 16.96
N ALA A 128 -8.31 -23.76 15.94
CA ALA A 128 -7.31 -24.79 15.74
C ALA A 128 -6.10 -24.28 14.94
N VAL A 129 -6.34 -23.36 14.02
CA VAL A 129 -5.30 -22.75 13.17
C VAL A 129 -4.49 -21.70 13.94
N LEU A 130 -5.13 -20.93 14.82
CA LEU A 130 -4.50 -19.90 15.64
C LEU A 130 -4.77 -20.18 17.13
N PRO A 131 -3.96 -21.04 17.77
CA PRO A 131 -4.11 -21.38 19.19
C PRO A 131 -4.23 -20.13 20.08
N LEU A 132 -4.93 -20.18 21.21
CA LEU A 132 -5.22 -19.02 22.09
C LEU A 132 -6.15 -17.92 21.53
N ASN A 133 -6.39 -17.84 20.21
CA ASN A 133 -7.40 -16.93 19.65
C ASN A 133 -8.80 -17.57 19.68
N SER A 134 -9.81 -16.75 20.01
CA SER A 134 -11.21 -17.16 19.94
C SER A 134 -11.71 -17.21 18.49
N ARG A 135 -12.50 -18.22 18.14
CA ARG A 135 -13.14 -18.33 16.81
C ARG A 135 -14.03 -17.13 16.49
N TYR A 136 -14.67 -16.54 17.50
CA TYR A 136 -15.51 -15.36 17.32
C TYR A 136 -14.70 -14.12 16.93
N TYR A 137 -13.51 -13.95 17.52
CA TYR A 137 -12.59 -12.87 17.13
C TYR A 137 -12.11 -13.05 15.69
N ILE A 138 -11.69 -14.27 15.31
CA ILE A 138 -11.25 -14.56 13.93
C ILE A 138 -12.39 -14.30 12.95
N LEU A 139 -13.61 -14.76 13.24
CA LEU A 139 -14.79 -14.52 12.41
C LEU A 139 -15.02 -13.02 12.22
N PHE A 140 -15.02 -12.25 13.32
CA PHE A 140 -15.21 -10.80 13.29
C PHE A 140 -14.19 -10.09 12.39
N VAL A 141 -12.90 -10.39 12.56
CA VAL A 141 -11.81 -9.78 11.77
C VAL A 141 -11.92 -10.15 10.28
N VAL A 142 -12.13 -11.43 9.97
CA VAL A 142 -12.24 -11.89 8.58
C VAL A 142 -13.47 -11.31 7.89
N THR A 143 -14.61 -11.21 8.58
CA THR A 143 -15.81 -10.56 8.05
C THR A 143 -15.56 -9.08 7.74
N ILE A 144 -14.92 -8.33 8.65
CA ILE A 144 -14.59 -6.91 8.42
C ILE A 144 -13.68 -6.75 7.21
N PHE A 145 -12.58 -7.51 7.12
CA PHE A 145 -11.66 -7.40 5.99
C PHE A 145 -12.30 -7.82 4.67
N THR A 146 -13.18 -8.82 4.69
CA THR A 146 -13.93 -9.24 3.50
C THR A 146 -14.83 -8.11 3.01
N ILE A 147 -15.59 -7.46 3.90
CA ILE A 147 -16.45 -6.31 3.56
C ILE A 147 -15.61 -5.17 2.97
N ILE A 148 -14.47 -4.85 3.58
CA ILE A 148 -13.58 -3.80 3.07
C ILE A 148 -13.05 -4.14 1.68
N LEU A 149 -12.55 -5.36 1.46
CA LEU A 149 -12.05 -5.78 0.15
C LEU A 149 -13.14 -5.76 -0.92
N LEU A 150 -14.35 -6.21 -0.60
CA LEU A 150 -15.50 -6.09 -1.50
C LEU A 150 -15.80 -4.63 -1.85
N SER A 151 -15.77 -3.73 -0.85
CA SER A 151 -15.97 -2.30 -1.09
C SER A 151 -14.90 -1.72 -2.02
N ILE A 152 -13.63 -2.13 -1.86
CA ILE A 152 -12.52 -1.72 -2.72
C ILE A 152 -12.77 -2.21 -4.16
N VAL A 153 -13.14 -3.48 -4.35
CA VAL A 153 -13.45 -4.04 -5.68
C VAL A 153 -14.59 -3.25 -6.33
N ILE A 154 -15.67 -2.96 -5.60
CA ILE A 154 -16.79 -2.18 -6.12
C ILE A 154 -16.34 -0.77 -6.54
N LEU A 155 -15.51 -0.10 -5.73
CA LEU A 155 -14.95 1.21 -6.09
C LEU A 155 -14.11 1.13 -7.36
N TYR A 156 -13.23 0.13 -7.50
CA TYR A 156 -12.40 -0.03 -8.70
C TYR A 156 -13.20 -0.38 -9.95
N VAL A 157 -14.24 -1.22 -9.83
CA VAL A 157 -15.16 -1.50 -10.93
C VAL A 157 -15.86 -0.21 -11.37
N ARG A 158 -16.37 0.60 -10.42
CA ARG A 158 -16.97 1.90 -10.75
C ARG A 158 -15.97 2.83 -11.41
N ILE A 159 -14.75 2.92 -10.91
CA ILE A 159 -13.69 3.73 -11.52
C ILE A 159 -13.42 3.26 -12.95
N TYR A 160 -13.28 1.94 -13.17
CA TYR A 160 -13.03 1.36 -14.48
C TYR A 160 -14.16 1.67 -15.48
N LEU A 161 -15.41 1.52 -15.05
CA LEU A 161 -16.57 1.84 -15.87
C LEU A 161 -16.60 3.33 -16.26
N ILE A 162 -16.37 4.23 -15.29
CA ILE A 162 -16.31 5.69 -15.55
C ILE A 162 -15.22 6.00 -16.57
N VAL A 163 -14.01 5.47 -16.39
CA VAL A 163 -12.88 5.70 -17.30
C VAL A 163 -13.17 5.16 -18.70
N ARG A 164 -13.78 3.97 -18.81
CA ARG A 164 -14.15 3.35 -20.08
C ARG A 164 -15.18 4.18 -20.84
N THR A 165 -16.17 4.76 -20.14
CA THR A 165 -17.20 5.61 -20.75
C THR A 165 -16.66 6.99 -21.13
N SER A 166 -15.72 7.56 -20.37
CA SER A 166 -15.21 8.91 -20.59
C SER A 166 -14.12 9.04 -21.67
N HIS A 167 -13.35 7.99 -22.00
CA HIS A 167 -12.27 8.11 -22.99
C HIS A 167 -11.91 6.80 -23.73
N GLN A 168 -12.30 6.68 -25.00
CA GLN A 168 -11.66 5.76 -25.96
C GLN A 168 -10.25 6.21 -26.37
N GLU A 169 -9.85 7.47 -26.14
CA GLU A 169 -8.54 8.04 -26.52
C GLU A 169 -7.50 8.14 -25.38
N ALA A 170 -7.88 7.86 -24.11
CA ALA A 170 -7.00 8.11 -22.94
C ALA A 170 -6.24 6.87 -22.42
N THR A 171 -6.21 5.77 -23.17
CA THR A 171 -5.43 4.57 -22.84
C THR A 171 -3.93 4.87 -22.68
N ASN A 172 -3.45 5.96 -23.29
CA ASN A 172 -2.07 6.46 -23.19
C ASN A 172 -1.85 7.53 -22.09
N SER A 173 -2.86 7.86 -21.29
CA SER A 173 -2.73 8.86 -20.23
C SER A 173 -1.92 8.32 -19.03
N PRO A 174 -1.03 9.12 -18.41
CA PRO A 174 -0.32 8.74 -17.19
C PRO A 174 -1.26 8.37 -16.03
N ALA A 175 -2.49 8.90 -16.01
CA ALA A 175 -3.51 8.53 -15.03
C ALA A 175 -4.00 7.08 -15.19
N TYR A 176 -4.12 6.59 -16.44
CA TYR A 176 -4.52 5.21 -16.73
C TYR A 176 -3.40 4.21 -16.38
N ALA A 177 -2.15 4.55 -16.67
CA ALA A 177 -1.00 3.75 -16.29
C ALA A 177 -0.91 3.55 -14.76
N LEU A 178 -1.22 4.60 -13.99
CA LEU A 178 -1.25 4.57 -12.54
C LEU A 178 -2.38 3.66 -12.00
N LEU A 179 -3.58 3.80 -12.57
CA LEU A 179 -4.75 2.98 -12.23
C LEU A 179 -4.49 1.49 -12.49
N LYS A 180 -3.90 1.16 -13.64
CA LYS A 180 -3.50 -0.22 -13.98
C LYS A 180 -2.55 -0.80 -12.94
N THR A 181 -1.59 -0.03 -12.44
CA THR A 181 -0.68 -0.51 -11.39
C THR A 181 -1.42 -0.82 -10.10
N VAL A 182 -2.32 0.05 -9.65
CA VAL A 182 -3.05 -0.18 -8.39
C VAL A 182 -4.05 -1.34 -8.51
N THR A 183 -4.72 -1.49 -9.66
CA THR A 183 -5.58 -2.65 -9.93
C THR A 183 -4.78 -3.96 -9.91
N ILE A 184 -3.56 -3.98 -10.45
CA ILE A 184 -2.68 -5.16 -10.37
C ILE A 184 -2.30 -5.45 -8.92
N VAL A 185 -1.84 -4.45 -8.16
CA VAL A 185 -1.48 -4.63 -6.73
C VAL A 185 -2.67 -5.17 -5.94
N LEU A 186 -3.87 -4.62 -6.13
CA LEU A 186 -5.09 -5.10 -5.50
C LEU A 186 -5.44 -6.53 -5.91
N GLY A 187 -5.33 -6.86 -7.21
CA GLY A 187 -5.63 -8.20 -7.71
C GLY A 187 -4.70 -9.25 -7.10
N VAL A 188 -3.40 -8.95 -7.05
CA VAL A 188 -2.39 -9.81 -6.40
C VAL A 188 -2.69 -9.95 -4.90
N PHE A 189 -3.05 -8.85 -4.22
CA PHE A 189 -3.50 -8.88 -2.82
C PHE A 189 -4.67 -9.86 -2.64
N ILE A 190 -5.76 -9.71 -3.38
CA ILE A 190 -6.94 -10.58 -3.23
C ILE A 190 -6.59 -12.04 -3.49
N ILE A 191 -5.83 -12.34 -4.56
CA ILE A 191 -5.46 -13.72 -4.92
C ILE A 191 -4.62 -14.38 -3.81
N CYS A 192 -3.67 -13.65 -3.20
CA CYS A 192 -2.83 -14.21 -2.15
C CYS A 192 -3.54 -14.32 -0.79
N TRP A 193 -4.50 -13.44 -0.50
CA TRP A 193 -5.19 -13.37 0.79
C TRP A 193 -6.46 -14.22 0.85
N LEU A 194 -7.14 -14.44 -0.29
CA LEU A 194 -8.39 -15.20 -0.35
C LEU A 194 -8.25 -16.63 0.20
N PRO A 195 -7.20 -17.41 -0.14
CA PRO A 195 -7.02 -18.76 0.42
C PRO A 195 -6.92 -18.74 1.96
N THR A 196 -6.20 -17.76 2.51
CA THR A 196 -6.06 -17.61 3.97
C THR A 196 -7.38 -17.25 4.63
N PHE A 197 -8.16 -16.31 4.07
CA PHE A 197 -9.49 -16.02 4.60
C PHE A 197 -10.43 -17.22 4.50
N THR A 198 -10.34 -18.03 3.45
CA THR A 198 -11.16 -19.25 3.35
C THR A 198 -10.81 -20.27 4.43
N ILE A 199 -9.53 -20.46 4.74
CA ILE A 199 -9.09 -21.39 5.80
C ILE A 199 -9.49 -20.87 7.18
N LEU A 200 -9.35 -19.56 7.43
CA LEU A 200 -9.78 -18.96 8.69
C LEU A 200 -11.30 -19.07 8.88
N LEU A 201 -12.11 -18.85 7.84
CA LEU A 201 -13.56 -19.09 7.91
C LEU A 201 -13.89 -20.55 8.16
N LEU A 202 -13.17 -21.47 7.49
CA LEU A 202 -13.36 -22.91 7.70
C LEU A 202 -13.02 -23.32 9.14
N ASP A 203 -11.98 -22.76 9.73
CA ASP A 203 -11.59 -22.99 11.13
C ASP A 203 -12.65 -22.53 12.13
N THR A 204 -13.37 -21.43 11.84
CA THR A 204 -14.48 -21.00 12.71
C THR A 204 -15.69 -21.95 12.66
N SER A 205 -15.88 -22.65 11.53
CA SER A 205 -17.07 -23.47 11.26
C SER A 205 -16.83 -24.98 11.40
N CYS A 206 -15.57 -25.42 11.41
CA CYS A 206 -15.18 -26.83 11.36
C CYS A 206 -14.02 -27.12 12.32
N SER A 207 -14.07 -28.26 13.01
CA SER A 207 -12.96 -28.73 13.83
C SER A 207 -11.95 -29.54 13.02
N MET A 208 -10.69 -29.58 13.46
CA MET A 208 -9.59 -30.36 12.84
C MET A 208 -9.95 -31.82 12.54
N LYS A 209 -10.74 -32.46 13.41
CA LYS A 209 -11.19 -33.85 13.22
C LYS A 209 -12.06 -34.05 11.97
N LYS A 210 -12.80 -33.01 11.56
CA LYS A 210 -13.71 -33.06 10.40
C LYS A 210 -13.07 -32.45 9.15
N CYS A 211 -12.15 -31.49 9.31
CA CYS A 211 -11.51 -30.79 8.22
C CYS A 211 -9.98 -30.95 8.30
N PRO A 212 -9.40 -32.03 7.73
CA PRO A 212 -7.96 -32.27 7.77
C PRO A 212 -7.14 -31.22 7.00
N ILE A 213 -7.78 -30.45 6.12
CA ILE A 213 -7.14 -29.34 5.39
C ILE A 213 -6.59 -28.25 6.32
N LEU A 214 -7.13 -28.10 7.53
CA LEU A 214 -6.62 -27.17 8.54
C LEU A 214 -5.20 -27.53 9.01
N ASN A 215 -4.79 -28.81 8.91
CA ASN A 215 -3.41 -29.20 9.26
C ASN A 215 -2.36 -28.57 8.34
N ASN A 216 -2.76 -28.18 7.12
CA ASN A 216 -1.89 -27.57 6.13
C ASN A 216 -2.06 -26.04 6.07
N ALA A 217 -2.63 -25.42 7.13
CA ALA A 217 -2.89 -23.97 7.19
C ALA A 217 -1.62 -23.12 6.95
N ASP A 218 -0.46 -23.61 7.39
CA ASP A 218 0.84 -22.94 7.22
C ASP A 218 1.19 -22.64 5.75
N ILE A 219 0.75 -23.49 4.81
CA ILE A 219 0.97 -23.27 3.37
C ILE A 219 0.21 -22.02 2.91
N PHE A 220 -1.00 -21.82 3.40
CA PHE A 220 -1.83 -20.67 3.03
C PHE A 220 -1.26 -19.37 3.61
N PHE A 221 -0.80 -19.39 4.87
CA PHE A 221 -0.08 -18.25 5.47
C PHE A 221 1.24 -17.96 4.77
N SER A 222 1.95 -18.99 4.28
CA SER A 222 3.15 -18.83 3.47
C SER A 222 2.84 -18.10 2.15
N ILE A 223 1.80 -18.52 1.43
CA ILE A 223 1.35 -17.87 0.18
C ILE A 223 0.99 -16.41 0.42
N THR A 224 0.28 -16.13 1.53
CA THR A 224 -0.04 -14.77 1.92
C THR A 224 1.20 -13.94 2.22
N THR A 225 2.20 -14.50 2.88
CA THR A 225 3.45 -13.77 3.18
C THR A 225 4.25 -13.45 1.91
N LEU A 226 4.22 -14.35 0.92
CA LEU A 226 4.85 -14.08 -0.38
C LEU A 226 4.28 -12.81 -1.05
N ASN A 227 3.02 -12.45 -0.78
CA ASN A 227 2.43 -11.19 -1.26
C ASN A 227 3.25 -9.97 -0.87
N SER A 228 3.64 -9.89 0.40
CA SER A 228 4.42 -8.77 0.93
C SER A 228 5.83 -8.70 0.31
N ALA A 229 6.41 -9.84 -0.10
CA ALA A 229 7.67 -9.89 -0.86
C ALA A 229 7.49 -9.50 -2.35
N LEU A 230 6.30 -9.69 -2.92
CA LEU A 230 6.00 -9.35 -4.31
C LEU A 230 5.76 -7.85 -4.52
N ASN A 231 5.36 -7.10 -3.50
CA ASN A 231 5.05 -5.67 -3.65
C ASN A 231 6.27 -4.83 -4.09
N PRO A 232 7.47 -4.96 -3.50
CA PRO A 232 8.70 -4.33 -4.03
C PRO A 232 9.05 -4.75 -5.47
N LEU A 233 8.81 -6.01 -5.84
CA LEU A 233 9.02 -6.51 -7.21
C LEU A 233 8.06 -5.87 -8.21
N ILE A 234 6.78 -5.73 -7.85
CA ILE A 234 5.77 -5.07 -8.69
C ILE A 234 6.17 -3.60 -8.94
N TYR A 235 6.64 -2.88 -7.91
CA TYR A 235 7.05 -1.49 -8.05
C TYR A 235 8.33 -1.31 -8.89
N THR A 236 9.32 -2.19 -8.72
CA THR A 236 10.57 -2.16 -9.50
C THR A 236 10.36 -2.58 -10.95
N LEU A 237 9.39 -3.45 -11.25
CA LEU A 237 9.05 -3.83 -12.62
C LEU A 237 8.19 -2.77 -13.34
N ARG A 238 7.37 -1.99 -12.63
CA ARG A 238 6.47 -1.00 -13.24
C ARG A 238 7.04 0.40 -13.44
N SER A 239 8.07 0.80 -12.68
CA SER A 239 8.68 2.13 -12.81
C SER A 239 10.18 2.04 -13.05
N LYS A 240 10.63 2.58 -14.20
CA LYS A 240 12.06 2.68 -14.54
C LYS A 240 12.82 3.54 -13.52
N ASP A 241 12.18 4.55 -12.95
CA ASP A 241 12.77 5.44 -11.95
C ASP A 241 12.94 4.71 -10.61
N MET A 242 11.92 3.99 -10.15
CA MET A 242 12.01 3.17 -8.92
C MET A 242 13.01 2.02 -9.07
N ARG A 243 13.06 1.38 -10.25
CA ARG A 243 14.05 0.34 -10.57
C ARG A 243 15.48 0.87 -10.45
N LYS A 244 15.73 2.08 -10.94
CA LYS A 244 17.06 2.72 -10.92
C LYS A 244 17.52 3.05 -9.50
N GLU A 245 16.60 3.50 -8.64
CA GLU A 245 16.90 3.76 -7.22
C GLU A 245 17.06 2.45 -6.43
N PHE A 246 16.23 1.44 -6.65
CA PHE A 246 16.37 0.12 -6.02
C PHE A 246 17.69 -0.57 -6.39
N LEU A 247 18.06 -0.55 -7.68
CA LEU A 247 19.37 -1.01 -8.15
C LEU A 247 20.50 -0.22 -7.51
N ARG A 248 20.36 1.11 -7.36
CA ARG A 248 21.37 1.94 -6.68
C ARG A 248 21.58 1.48 -5.23
N VAL A 249 20.51 1.21 -4.49
CA VAL A 249 20.59 0.72 -3.11
C VAL A 249 21.25 -0.66 -3.05
N LEU A 250 20.88 -1.60 -3.93
CA LEU A 250 21.51 -2.93 -3.99
C LEU A 250 23.02 -2.85 -4.35
N CYS A 251 23.39 -1.96 -5.27
CA CYS A 251 24.79 -1.69 -5.61
C CYS A 251 25.53 -1.08 -4.40
N CYS A 252 24.92 -0.17 -3.64
CA CYS A 252 25.50 0.44 -2.44
C CYS A 252 25.61 -0.56 -1.26
N TRP A 253 24.74 -1.57 -1.20
CA TRP A 253 24.83 -2.69 -0.25
C TRP A 253 25.80 -3.78 -0.69
N GLY A 254 26.48 -3.63 -1.84
CA GLY A 254 27.47 -4.59 -2.32
C GLY A 254 26.89 -5.93 -2.81
N LEU A 255 25.57 -6.05 -2.89
CA LEU A 255 24.87 -7.24 -3.42
C LEU A 255 24.97 -7.36 -4.95
N LEU A 256 25.27 -6.24 -5.63
CA LEU A 256 25.57 -6.20 -7.06
C LEU A 256 26.93 -5.54 -7.27
N ASN A 257 27.79 -6.18 -8.05
CA ASN A 257 29.11 -5.65 -8.46
C ASN A 257 28.93 -4.52 -9.49
N CYS A 258 28.37 -3.39 -9.05
CA CYS A 258 28.27 -2.18 -9.82
C CYS A 258 29.54 -1.37 -9.53
N GLY A 259 30.50 -1.35 -10.45
CA GLY A 259 31.77 -0.62 -10.30
C GLY A 259 31.64 0.91 -10.21
N ARG A 260 30.93 1.43 -9.19
CA ARG A 260 30.75 2.86 -8.93
C ARG A 260 31.25 3.21 -7.52
N PRO A 261 31.95 4.35 -7.37
CA PRO A 261 32.53 4.76 -6.10
C PRO A 261 31.45 5.14 -5.05
N PRO A 262 31.71 4.89 -3.76
CA PRO A 262 30.75 5.02 -2.65
C PRO A 262 30.24 6.45 -2.38
N HIS A 263 30.86 7.48 -2.97
CA HIS A 263 30.56 8.89 -2.71
C HIS A 263 29.21 9.41 -3.25
N ARG A 264 28.43 8.57 -3.96
CA ARG A 264 27.07 8.91 -4.46
C ARG A 264 25.95 8.11 -3.76
N CYS A 265 26.23 7.39 -2.69
CA CYS A 265 25.23 6.61 -1.94
C CYS A 265 24.44 7.44 -0.90
N MET A 266 24.73 8.74 -0.74
CA MET A 266 23.91 9.62 0.10
C MET A 266 22.64 10.02 -0.65
N VAL A 267 21.49 9.77 -0.02
CA VAL A 267 20.20 10.36 -0.38
C VAL A 267 20.39 11.88 -0.32
N PRO A 268 20.22 12.65 -1.43
CA PRO A 268 20.00 14.06 -1.28
C PRO A 268 18.60 14.20 -0.66
N LEU A 269 18.56 14.36 0.66
CA LEU A 269 17.42 15.00 1.32
C LEU A 269 17.32 16.39 0.70
N LYS A 270 16.44 16.52 -0.30
CA LYS A 270 16.09 17.81 -0.85
C LYS A 270 15.35 18.55 0.26
N SER A 271 16.07 19.27 1.11
CA SER A 271 15.47 20.21 2.04
C SER A 271 14.70 21.21 1.20
N SER A 272 13.39 21.29 1.45
CA SER A 272 12.54 22.33 0.94
C SER A 272 12.95 23.66 1.61
N SER A 273 14.01 24.29 1.11
CA SER A 273 14.34 25.68 1.44
C SER A 273 15.32 26.26 0.43
N SER A 274 14.85 26.60 -0.76
CA SER A 274 15.48 27.64 -1.59
C SER A 274 14.42 28.24 -2.50
N MET A 275 14.06 29.47 -2.16
CA MET A 275 13.18 30.36 -2.89
C MET A 275 13.98 30.88 -4.10
N GLU A 276 13.83 30.25 -5.26
CA GLU A 276 14.39 30.78 -6.51
C GLU A 276 13.43 31.81 -7.09
N HIS A 277 13.95 33.03 -7.13
CA HIS A 277 13.37 34.25 -7.67
C HIS A 277 13.20 34.12 -9.19
N CYS A 278 11.97 34.09 -9.68
CA CYS A 278 11.68 34.17 -11.12
C CYS A 278 11.82 35.63 -11.59
N THR A 279 12.91 35.95 -12.29
CA THR A 279 13.00 37.18 -13.10
C THR A 279 12.33 36.97 -14.46
N ASN A 280 11.30 37.78 -14.75
CA ASN A 280 10.61 37.86 -16.04
C ASN A 280 11.57 38.36 -17.15
N LYS A 281 11.65 37.62 -18.26
CA LYS A 281 11.97 38.20 -19.57
C LYS A 281 10.75 38.04 -20.47
N HIS A 282 10.05 39.14 -20.70
CA HIS A 282 9.08 39.29 -21.78
C HIS A 282 9.86 39.45 -23.09
N GLU A 283 9.60 38.58 -24.05
CA GLU A 283 9.93 38.83 -25.45
C GLU A 283 8.61 38.80 -26.22
N HIS A 284 8.15 40.00 -26.60
CA HIS A 284 6.89 40.24 -27.29
C HIS A 284 7.19 40.30 -28.79
N GLN A 285 6.57 39.41 -29.56
CA GLN A 285 6.62 39.41 -31.02
C GLN A 285 5.27 39.88 -31.56
N SER A 286 5.26 40.99 -32.30
CA SER A 286 4.09 41.49 -33.05
C SER A 286 4.55 42.32 -34.26
N ILE A 287 4.53 41.66 -35.44
CA ILE A 287 4.04 42.00 -36.80
C ILE A 287 4.08 43.49 -37.27
N PRO A 288 4.35 43.76 -38.58
CA PRO A 288 4.99 44.99 -39.07
C PRO A 288 4.02 46.09 -39.52
N ILE A 289 4.52 47.33 -39.61
CA ILE A 289 3.87 48.47 -40.27
C ILE A 289 4.89 49.14 -41.21
N MET A 290 4.43 49.46 -42.43
CA MET A 290 5.12 50.11 -43.54
C MET A 290 4.78 51.62 -43.58
N GLN A 291 5.60 52.42 -44.30
CA GLN A 291 5.50 53.87 -44.62
C GLN A 291 6.01 54.85 -43.54
N ASP A 292 6.67 55.98 -43.84
CA ASP A 292 7.18 56.58 -45.09
C ASP A 292 8.22 57.67 -44.71
N CYS A 293 8.99 58.10 -45.71
CA CYS A 293 9.99 59.19 -45.74
C CYS A 293 9.73 60.44 -44.87
N THR A 294 10.80 61.04 -44.33
CA THR A 294 11.10 62.48 -44.59
C THR A 294 12.57 62.85 -44.34
N THR A 295 13.00 63.80 -45.15
CA THR A 295 14.33 64.33 -45.50
C THR A 295 14.90 65.41 -44.57
N CYS A 296 16.23 65.56 -44.61
CA CYS A 296 17.08 66.78 -44.49
C CYS A 296 16.94 67.62 -43.19
N VAL A 297 18.03 68.08 -42.56
CA VAL A 297 19.23 68.77 -43.08
C VAL A 297 20.50 68.23 -42.44
#